data_AF-A0A9Q2LC76-F1
#
_entry.id   AF-A0A9Q2LC76-F1
#
_cell.length_a   1.000
_cell.length_b   1.000
_cell.length_c   1.000
_cell.angle_alpha   90.00
_cell.angle_beta   90.00
_cell.angle_gamma   90.00
#
_symmetry.space_group_name_H-M   'P 1'
#
loop_
_entity.id
_entity.type
_entity.pdbx_description
1 polymer ?
#
loop_
_entity_poly.entity_id
_entity_poly.type
_entity_poly.pdbx_seq_one_letter_code
_entity_poly.pdbx_strand_id
1 'polypeptide(L)' 'MTDSTEYTPAKIWTWNKENGGKFASINRPIAGATHDKELP' A
#
# COMPACT_ATOMS: atom_id res chain seq x y z
N MET A 1 -9.55 -1.91 31.86
CA MET A 1 -8.51 -2.73 31.22
C MET A 1 -8.69 -2.57 29.73
N THR A 2 -7.75 -1.94 29.04
CA THR A 2 -7.72 -1.87 27.57
C THR A 2 -7.11 -3.16 27.06
N ASP A 3 -7.94 -4.12 26.65
CA ASP A 3 -7.50 -5.30 25.91
C ASP A 3 -7.05 -4.87 24.51
N SER A 4 -5.81 -4.39 24.41
CA SER A 4 -5.15 -4.15 23.14
C SER A 4 -4.62 -5.49 22.65
N THR A 5 -5.33 -6.14 21.72
CA THR A 5 -4.76 -7.27 20.98
C THR A 5 -3.51 -6.78 20.26
N GLU A 6 -2.35 -7.35 20.60
CA GLU A 6 -1.10 -6.99 19.94
C GLU A 6 -1.15 -7.40 18.47
N TYR A 7 -0.87 -6.44 17.58
CA TYR A 7 -0.86 -6.69 16.16
C TYR A 7 0.31 -7.61 15.81
N THR A 8 0.00 -8.79 15.27
CA THR A 8 1.01 -9.72 14.76
C THR A 8 1.05 -9.61 13.23
N PRO A 9 2.17 -9.16 12.63
CA PRO A 9 2.29 -9.10 11.18
C PRO A 9 2.33 -10.50 10.56
N ALA A 10 1.79 -10.63 9.34
CA ALA A 10 1.87 -11.88 8.59
C ALA A 10 3.31 -12.19 8.16
N LYS A 11 3.63 -13.48 8.04
CA LYS A 11 4.94 -13.96 7.53
C LYS A 11 5.25 -13.48 6.11
N ILE A 12 4.20 -13.35 5.29
CA ILE A 12 4.28 -12.77 3.95
C ILE A 12 3.35 -11.57 3.92
N TRP A 13 3.93 -10.41 3.63
CA TRP A 13 3.17 -9.18 3.52
C TRP A 13 2.32 -9.18 2.25
N THR A 14 1.06 -8.76 2.38
CA THR A 14 0.11 -8.62 1.27
C THR A 14 -0.41 -7.20 1.21
N TRP A 15 -0.51 -6.64 0.02
CA TRP A 15 -1.00 -5.28 -0.17
C TRP A 15 -2.53 -5.22 -0.14
N ASN A 16 -3.09 -4.97 1.05
CA ASN A 16 -4.52 -4.74 1.25
C ASN A 16 -4.84 -3.24 1.11
N LYS A 17 -5.70 -2.88 0.15
CA LYS A 17 -5.92 -1.51 -0.32
C LYS A 17 -6.83 -0.64 0.57
N GLU A 18 -7.24 -1.11 1.74
CA GLU A 18 -8.27 -0.43 2.55
C GLU A 18 -7.78 0.86 3.22
N ASN A 19 -6.47 1.12 3.33
CA ASN A 19 -5.95 2.34 3.96
C ASN A 19 -4.58 2.75 3.40
N GLY A 20 -4.43 4.00 2.95
CA GLY A 20 -3.18 4.50 2.34
C GLY A 20 -2.89 6.00 2.49
N GLY A 21 -3.70 6.74 3.25
CA GLY A 21 -3.53 8.18 3.47
C GLY A 21 -3.56 9.03 2.19
N LYS A 22 -2.90 10.20 2.21
CA LYS A 22 -2.92 11.20 1.13
C LYS A 22 -2.45 10.65 -0.24
N PHE A 23 -1.57 9.65 -0.23
CA PHE A 23 -0.96 9.08 -1.45
C PHE A 23 -1.53 7.70 -1.81
N ALA A 24 -2.64 7.29 -1.20
CA ALA A 24 -3.27 5.99 -1.45
C ALA A 24 -3.55 5.71 -2.94
N SER A 25 -3.81 6.77 -3.71
CA SER A 25 -4.10 6.67 -5.14
C SER A 25 -2.88 6.39 -6.03
N ILE A 26 -1.65 6.62 -5.55
CA ILE A 26 -0.42 6.48 -6.34
C ILE A 26 0.55 5.41 -5.83
N ASN A 27 0.49 5.07 -4.53
CA ASN A 27 1.39 4.08 -3.95
C ASN A 27 1.05 2.67 -4.44
N ARG A 28 2.06 1.94 -4.92
CA ARG A 28 1.96 0.53 -5.33
C ARG A 28 3.27 -0.21 -5.03
N PRO A 29 3.24 -1.49 -4.65
CA PRO A 29 4.43 -2.26 -4.30
C PRO A 29 5.27 -2.68 -5.53
N ILE A 30 4.83 -2.33 -6.74
CA ILE A 30 5.48 -2.69 -8.00
C ILE A 30 5.84 -1.43 -8.79
N ALA A 31 6.99 -1.43 -9.45
CA ALA A 31 7.39 -0.35 -10.36
C ALA A 31 6.74 -0.52 -11.75
N GLY A 32 6.94 0.46 -12.66
CA GLY A 32 6.53 0.41 -14.07
C GLY A 32 5.55 1.53 -14.51
N ALA A 33 5.48 1.79 -15.81
CA ALA A 33 4.56 2.77 -16.36
C ALA A 33 3.10 2.35 -16.11
N THR A 34 2.21 3.31 -15.86
CA THR A 34 0.75 3.10 -15.85
C THR A 34 0.09 3.48 -17.16
N HIS A 35 0.78 4.30 -17.96
CA HIS A 35 0.34 4.84 -19.22
C HIS A 35 1.57 5.28 -20.02
N ASP A 36 1.41 5.36 -21.33
CA ASP A 36 2.43 5.89 -22.22
C ASP A 36 2.34 7.43 -22.29
N LYS A 37 3.50 8.09 -22.32
CA LYS A 37 3.62 9.54 -22.46
C LYS A 37 4.95 9.89 -23.10
N GLU A 38 4.91 10.47 -24.30
CA GLU A 38 6.09 11.04 -24.95
C GLU A 38 6.54 12.31 -24.22
N LEU A 39 7.87 12.48 -24.11
CA LEU A 39 8.47 13.65 -23.49
C LEU A 39 8.59 14.79 -24.51
N PRO A 40 8.38 16.06 -24.10
CA PRO A 40 8.54 17.23 -24.96
C PRO A 40 10.00 17.53 -25.33
#